data_AF-F0H2J2-F1
#
_entry.id   AF-F0H2J2-F1
#
_cell.length_a   1.000
_cell.length_b   1.000
_cell.length_c   1.000
_cell.angle_alpha   90.00
_cell.angle_beta   90.00
_cell.angle_gamma   90.00
#
_symmetry.space_group_name_H-M   'P 1'
#
loop_
_entity.id
_entity.type
_entity.pdbx_description
1 polymer ?
#
loop_
_entity_poly.entity_id
_entity_poly.type
_entity_poly.pdbx_seq_one_letter_code
_entity_poly.pdbx_strand_id
1 'polypeptide(L)'
;MEKKKFNGIFAYIVGTFMVLSFCYILFLLKPKKVSNYKPTKNITYKGQILKNKLNGKGKLICPEGKYLGSFKDSRFDGKGKFVFDDFVYFAKFNKDKTNEDIKIKHSDGYTYKRVKKGWMRLEGKDEN
;
A
#
# COMPACT_ATOMS: atom_id res chain seq x y z
N MET A 1 26.44 -31.79 -41.27
CA MET A 1 26.68 -30.38 -40.89
C MET A 1 25.42 -29.67 -40.35
N GLU A 2 24.22 -30.26 -40.48
CA GLU A 2 22.94 -29.62 -40.09
C GLU A 2 22.64 -29.60 -38.57
N LYS A 3 23.07 -30.62 -37.81
CA LYS A 3 22.77 -30.73 -36.36
C LYS A 3 23.25 -29.53 -35.52
N LYS A 4 24.39 -28.91 -35.89
CA LYS A 4 24.91 -27.72 -35.19
C LYS A 4 24.03 -26.47 -35.40
N LYS A 5 23.44 -26.31 -36.59
CA LYS A 5 22.53 -25.18 -36.90
C LYS A 5 21.18 -25.36 -36.21
N PHE A 6 20.66 -26.59 -36.15
CA PHE A 6 19.41 -26.91 -35.45
C PHE A 6 19.49 -26.62 -33.95
N ASN A 7 20.59 -27.02 -33.29
CA ASN A 7 20.79 -26.75 -31.85
C ASN A 7 20.89 -25.25 -31.55
N GLY A 8 21.47 -24.45 -32.45
CA GLY A 8 21.55 -22.99 -32.31
C GLY A 8 20.17 -22.31 -32.45
N ILE A 9 19.36 -22.73 -33.43
CA ILE A 9 18.00 -22.22 -33.62
C ILE A 9 17.10 -22.64 -32.45
N PHE A 10 17.20 -23.89 -32.01
CA PHE A 10 16.45 -24.40 -30.86
C PHE A 10 16.81 -23.62 -29.58
N ALA A 11 18.10 -23.35 -29.33
CA ALA A 11 18.53 -22.52 -28.21
C ALA A 11 17.97 -21.09 -28.28
N TYR A 12 17.91 -20.49 -29.48
CA TYR A 12 17.32 -19.16 -29.67
C TYR A 12 15.80 -19.16 -29.42
N ILE A 13 15.09 -20.18 -29.89
CA ILE A 13 13.64 -20.34 -29.65
C ILE A 13 13.37 -20.51 -28.16
N VAL A 14 14.10 -21.40 -27.47
CA VAL A 14 13.94 -21.59 -26.02
C VAL A 14 14.26 -20.30 -25.26
N GLY A 15 15.34 -19.60 -25.64
CA GLY A 15 15.72 -18.32 -25.04
C GLY A 15 14.66 -17.24 -25.24
N THR A 16 14.11 -17.11 -26.46
CA THR A 16 13.03 -16.14 -26.73
C THR A 16 11.75 -16.48 -25.98
N PHE A 17 11.37 -17.75 -25.86
CA PHE A 17 10.25 -18.16 -25.02
C PHE A 17 10.48 -17.87 -23.53
N MET A 18 11.70 -18.06 -23.00
CA MET A 18 12.04 -17.69 -21.62
C MET A 18 11.94 -16.18 -21.40
N VAL A 19 12.44 -15.38 -22.34
CA VAL A 19 12.36 -13.90 -22.28
C VAL A 19 10.91 -13.44 -22.39
N LEU A 20 10.12 -13.99 -23.32
CA LEU A 20 8.69 -13.67 -23.47
C LEU A 20 7.89 -14.08 -22.23
N SER A 21 8.18 -15.25 -21.66
CA SER A 21 7.59 -15.72 -20.40
C SER A 21 7.93 -14.77 -19.24
N PHE A 22 9.20 -14.36 -19.12
CA PHE A 22 9.63 -13.40 -18.11
C PHE A 22 8.97 -12.01 -18.32
N CYS A 23 8.92 -11.51 -19.54
CA CYS A 23 8.21 -10.28 -19.90
C CYS A 23 6.72 -10.36 -19.58
N TYR A 24 6.09 -11.51 -19.83
CA TYR A 24 4.70 -11.77 -19.49
C TYR A 24 4.48 -11.79 -17.97
N ILE A 25 5.39 -12.41 -17.20
CA ILE A 25 5.36 -12.37 -15.73
C ILE A 25 5.47 -10.93 -15.22
N LEU A 26 6.39 -10.13 -15.79
CA LEU A 26 6.52 -8.71 -15.44
C LEU A 26 5.27 -7.91 -15.80
N PHE A 27 4.61 -8.24 -16.92
CA PHE A 27 3.33 -7.64 -17.31
C PHE A 27 2.22 -7.94 -16.29
N LEU A 28 2.15 -9.17 -15.77
CA LEU A 28 1.18 -9.59 -14.74
C LEU A 28 1.44 -8.96 -13.35
N LEU A 29 2.64 -8.43 -13.11
CA LEU A 29 3.01 -7.77 -11.85
C LEU A 29 2.64 -6.28 -11.79
N LYS A 30 1.95 -5.75 -12.81
CA LYS A 30 1.56 -4.33 -12.84
C LYS A 30 0.34 -4.09 -11.94
N PRO A 31 0.40 -3.17 -10.97
CA PRO A 31 -0.76 -2.83 -10.14
C PRO A 31 -1.81 -2.08 -10.97
N LYS A 32 -3.07 -2.53 -10.87
CA LYS A 32 -4.23 -1.88 -11.47
C LYS A 32 -4.73 -0.76 -10.55
N LYS A 33 -4.87 0.46 -11.08
CA LYS A 33 -5.54 1.55 -10.35
C LYS A 33 -7.06 1.36 -10.39
N VAL A 34 -7.71 1.51 -9.24
CA VAL A 34 -9.15 1.41 -9.07
C VAL A 34 -9.68 2.62 -8.31
N SER A 35 -10.86 3.10 -8.67
CA SER A 35 -11.52 4.25 -8.03
C SER A 35 -12.63 3.87 -7.06
N ASN A 36 -13.35 2.78 -7.33
CA ASN A 36 -14.55 2.35 -6.59
C ASN A 36 -14.53 0.84 -6.31
N TYR A 37 -13.44 0.30 -5.80
CA TYR A 37 -13.37 -1.12 -5.45
C TYR A 37 -14.08 -1.37 -4.12
N LYS A 38 -15.03 -2.32 -4.09
CA LYS A 38 -15.79 -2.65 -2.88
C LYS A 38 -15.40 -4.03 -2.37
N PRO A 39 -14.45 -4.16 -1.43
CA PRO A 39 -14.12 -5.47 -0.84
C PRO A 39 -15.28 -6.03 0.01
N THR A 40 -16.18 -5.18 0.50
CA THR A 40 -17.37 -5.54 1.29
C THR A 40 -18.48 -4.52 1.02
N LYS A 41 -19.74 -4.86 1.30
CA LYS A 41 -20.93 -4.02 1.02
C LYS A 41 -20.78 -2.56 1.49
N ASN A 42 -20.13 -2.36 2.65
CA ASN A 42 -20.03 -1.05 3.31
C ASN A 42 -18.62 -0.43 3.24
N ILE A 43 -17.67 -1.04 2.52
CA ILE A 43 -16.30 -0.58 2.43
C ILE A 43 -15.97 -0.23 0.99
N THR A 44 -15.41 0.96 0.76
CA THR A 44 -14.98 1.42 -0.56
C THR A 44 -13.50 1.73 -0.57
N TYR A 45 -12.79 1.27 -1.60
CA TYR A 45 -11.36 1.47 -1.79
C TYR A 45 -11.06 2.17 -3.11
N LYS A 46 -10.19 3.16 -3.04
CA LYS A 46 -9.62 3.89 -4.17
C LYS A 46 -8.10 3.83 -4.07
N GLY A 47 -7.43 3.20 -5.03
CA GLY A 47 -5.99 3.03 -4.96
C GLY A 47 -5.47 2.03 -5.97
N GLN A 48 -4.42 1.31 -5.61
CA GLN A 48 -3.79 0.32 -6.46
C GLN A 48 -4.15 -1.10 -5.97
N ILE A 49 -4.39 -2.02 -6.90
CA ILE A 49 -4.66 -3.42 -6.62
C ILE A 49 -3.69 -4.25 -7.43
N LEU A 50 -3.05 -5.21 -6.79
CA LEU A 50 -2.16 -6.16 -7.42
C LEU A 50 -2.58 -7.57 -7.03
N LYS A 51 -2.78 -8.47 -8.00
CA LYS A 51 -3.23 -9.86 -7.76
C LYS A 51 -4.46 -9.94 -6.83
N ASN A 52 -5.47 -9.11 -7.10
CA ASN A 52 -6.72 -9.00 -6.32
C ASN A 52 -6.52 -8.58 -4.84
N LYS A 53 -5.34 -8.06 -4.48
CA LYS A 53 -5.04 -7.53 -3.15
C LYS A 53 -4.78 -6.03 -3.20
N LEU A 54 -5.17 -5.31 -2.15
CA LEU A 54 -4.84 -3.88 -2.04
C LEU A 54 -3.32 -3.74 -1.96
N ASN A 55 -2.74 -2.89 -2.78
CA ASN A 55 -1.30 -2.71 -2.87
C ASN A 55 -0.97 -1.25 -3.22
N GLY A 56 0.19 -0.75 -2.83
CA GLY A 56 0.58 0.64 -3.10
C GLY A 56 -0.29 1.66 -2.36
N LYS A 57 -0.36 2.88 -2.88
CA LYS A 57 -1.08 3.97 -2.20
C LYS A 57 -2.58 3.87 -2.44
N GLY A 58 -3.36 4.03 -1.38
CA GLY A 58 -4.81 4.00 -1.46
C GLY A 58 -5.54 4.74 -0.34
N LYS A 59 -6.83 4.90 -0.56
CA LYS A 59 -7.81 5.42 0.37
C LYS A 59 -8.87 4.34 0.57
N LEU A 60 -9.03 3.90 1.81
CA LEU A 60 -10.09 2.98 2.23
C LEU A 60 -11.12 3.79 3.01
N ILE A 61 -12.39 3.64 2.67
CA ILE A 61 -13.53 4.29 3.31
C ILE A 61 -14.32 3.16 3.95
N CYS A 62 -14.43 3.20 5.27
CA CYS A 62 -15.22 2.30 6.09
C CYS A 62 -16.34 3.10 6.78
N PRO A 63 -17.36 2.43 7.34
CA PRO A 63 -18.42 3.11 8.09
C PRO A 63 -17.90 3.88 9.30
N GLU A 64 -16.86 3.35 9.96
CA GLU A 64 -16.26 3.94 11.16
C GLU A 64 -15.29 5.09 10.85
N GLY A 65 -14.86 5.25 9.59
CA GLY A 65 -13.86 6.25 9.23
C GLY A 65 -13.14 5.96 7.92
N LYS A 66 -12.13 6.78 7.60
CA LYS A 66 -11.35 6.66 6.37
C LYS A 66 -9.87 6.50 6.64
N TYR A 67 -9.24 5.54 5.97
CA TYR A 67 -7.80 5.37 5.97
C TYR A 67 -7.19 5.94 4.69
N LEU A 68 -6.08 6.66 4.80
CA LEU A 68 -5.24 7.08 3.68
C LEU A 68 -3.81 6.64 3.94
N GLY A 69 -3.25 5.81 3.07
CA GLY A 69 -1.90 5.31 3.27
C GLY A 69 -1.47 4.31 2.22
N SER A 70 -0.38 3.62 2.53
CA SER A 70 0.15 2.56 1.69
C SER A 70 -0.36 1.20 2.16
N PHE A 71 -0.53 0.30 1.19
CA PHE A 71 -1.03 -1.05 1.36
C PHE A 71 -0.05 -2.05 0.76
N LYS A 72 0.04 -3.22 1.38
CA LYS A 72 0.79 -4.36 0.86
C LYS A 72 0.02 -5.63 1.19
N ASP A 73 -0.30 -6.42 0.17
CA ASP A 73 -1.05 -7.68 0.31
C ASP A 73 -2.35 -7.54 1.13
N SER A 74 -3.13 -6.49 0.86
CA SER A 74 -4.37 -6.14 1.56
C SER A 74 -4.21 -5.74 3.03
N ARG A 75 -2.99 -5.45 3.49
CA ARG A 75 -2.70 -4.92 4.84
C ARG A 75 -2.13 -3.51 4.76
N PHE A 76 -2.28 -2.74 5.83
CA PHE A 76 -1.65 -1.42 5.96
C PHE A 76 -0.14 -1.59 6.09
N ASP A 77 0.62 -0.86 5.27
CA ASP A 77 2.08 -0.98 5.24
C ASP A 77 2.71 0.36 4.89
N GLY A 78 3.64 0.84 5.71
CA GLY A 78 4.24 2.16 5.58
C GLY A 78 3.42 3.29 6.22
N LYS A 79 3.69 4.53 5.80
CA LYS A 79 3.06 5.72 6.37
C LYS A 79 1.59 5.79 5.97
N GLY A 80 0.72 5.99 6.96
CA GLY A 80 -0.71 6.20 6.74
C GLY A 80 -1.37 6.99 7.86
N LYS A 81 -2.62 7.37 7.61
CA LYS A 81 -3.47 8.03 8.60
C LYS A 81 -4.89 7.48 8.55
N PHE A 82 -5.46 7.20 9.72
CA PHE A 82 -6.88 6.99 9.91
C PHE A 82 -7.52 8.30 10.33
N VAL A 83 -8.59 8.67 9.67
CA VAL A 83 -9.41 9.83 10.01
C VAL A 83 -10.75 9.29 10.50
N PHE A 84 -11.00 9.54 11.77
CA PHE A 84 -12.29 9.38 12.44
C PHE A 84 -12.95 10.76 12.53
N ASP A 85 -14.15 10.81 13.09
CA ASP A 85 -14.92 12.06 13.21
C ASP A 85 -14.23 13.05 14.16
N ASP A 86 -13.75 12.56 15.32
CA ASP A 86 -13.16 13.42 16.35
C ASP A 86 -11.62 13.53 16.28
N PHE A 87 -10.94 12.58 15.64
CA PHE A 87 -9.47 12.56 15.62
C PHE A 87 -8.88 11.90 14.39
N VAL A 88 -7.62 12.23 14.14
CA VAL A 88 -6.79 11.67 13.07
C VAL A 88 -5.61 10.94 13.69
N TYR A 89 -5.56 9.64 13.49
CA TYR A 89 -4.45 8.78 13.91
C TYR A 89 -3.44 8.63 12.76
N PHE A 90 -2.21 9.05 12.96
CA PHE A 90 -1.08 8.88 12.05
C PHE A 90 -0.17 7.79 12.60
N ALA A 91 0.28 6.88 11.75
CA ALA A 91 1.34 5.96 12.10
C ALA A 91 2.09 5.48 10.87
N LYS A 92 3.29 4.96 11.10
CA LYS A 92 4.02 4.13 10.15
C LYS A 92 3.69 2.68 10.48
N PHE A 93 2.75 2.14 9.71
CA PHE A 93 2.28 0.76 9.85
C PHE A 93 3.35 -0.20 9.34
N ASN A 94 3.53 -1.30 10.05
CA ASN A 94 4.37 -2.39 9.60
C ASN A 94 3.63 -3.70 9.90
N LYS A 95 3.56 -4.60 8.92
CA LYS A 95 2.90 -5.89 9.10
C LYS A 95 3.60 -6.78 10.14
N ASP A 96 4.93 -6.71 10.18
CA ASP A 96 5.78 -7.65 10.92
C ASP A 96 6.34 -7.05 12.23
N LYS A 97 6.20 -5.73 12.40
CA LYS A 97 6.73 -4.97 13.55
C LYS A 97 5.67 -4.07 14.17
N THR A 98 5.93 -3.57 15.37
CA THR A 98 5.11 -2.54 16.01
C THR A 98 5.06 -1.27 15.17
N ASN A 99 3.89 -0.62 15.13
CA ASN A 99 3.72 0.66 14.47
C ASN A 99 4.67 1.72 15.05
N GLU A 100 5.35 2.44 14.17
CA GLU A 100 6.30 3.50 14.52
C GLU A 100 5.67 4.88 14.29
N ASP A 101 6.29 5.92 14.85
CA ASP A 101 5.92 7.32 14.61
C ASP A 101 4.43 7.65 14.84
N ILE A 102 3.82 7.00 15.84
CA ILE A 102 2.40 7.16 16.15
C ILE A 102 2.12 8.60 16.63
N LYS A 103 1.18 9.28 15.97
CA LYS A 103 0.66 10.60 16.36
C LYS A 103 -0.86 10.60 16.30
N ILE A 104 -1.52 11.31 17.19
CA ILE A 104 -2.97 11.55 17.16
C ILE A 104 -3.18 13.05 17.09
N LYS A 105 -3.91 13.53 16.10
CA LYS A 105 -4.39 14.91 16.04
C LYS A 105 -5.87 14.92 16.37
N HIS A 106 -6.26 15.61 17.42
CA HIS A 106 -7.65 15.75 17.82
C HIS A 106 -8.32 16.89 17.04
N SER A 107 -9.65 16.89 16.98
CA SER A 107 -10.45 17.88 16.24
C SER A 107 -10.26 19.31 16.74
N ASP A 108 -9.92 19.46 18.02
CA ASP A 108 -9.54 20.72 18.68
C ASP A 108 -8.20 21.33 18.17
N GLY A 109 -7.46 20.62 17.32
CA GLY A 109 -6.19 21.05 16.76
C GLY A 109 -4.95 20.55 17.48
N TYR A 110 -5.08 20.00 18.69
CA TYR A 110 -3.94 19.48 19.45
C TYR A 110 -3.44 18.16 18.87
N THR A 111 -2.11 18.01 18.87
CA THR A 111 -1.45 16.79 18.39
C THR A 111 -0.67 16.14 19.51
N TYR A 112 -0.79 14.83 19.66
CA TYR A 112 -0.09 14.01 20.63
C TYR A 112 0.79 13.01 19.90
N LYS A 113 2.06 12.89 20.28
CA LYS A 113 2.99 11.90 19.76
C LYS A 113 3.25 10.83 20.81
N ARG A 114 3.24 9.56 20.40
CA ARG A 114 3.63 8.45 21.28
C ARG A 114 5.14 8.52 21.54
N VAL A 115 5.52 8.51 22.81
CA VAL A 115 6.91 8.45 23.28
C VAL A 115 7.09 7.24 24.20
N LYS A 116 8.33 6.87 24.53
CA LYS A 116 8.61 5.69 25.39
C LYS A 116 7.85 5.73 26.72
N LYS A 117 7.67 6.93 27.29
CA LYS A 117 7.03 7.17 28.59
C LYS A 117 5.63 7.80 28.44
N GLY A 118 4.82 7.28 27.50
CA GLY A 118 3.41 7.69 27.33
C GLY A 118 3.17 8.58 26.10
N TRP A 119 2.43 9.68 26.29
CA TRP A 119 2.06 10.61 25.23
C TRP A 119 2.66 11.98 25.50
N MET A 120 3.24 12.59 24.46
CA MET A 120 3.78 13.94 24.51
C MET A 120 2.93 14.83 23.61
N ARG A 121 2.36 15.89 24.16
CA ARG A 121 1.67 16.91 23.38
C ARG A 121 2.69 17.68 22.55
N LEU A 122 2.46 17.74 21.25
CA LEU A 122 3.12 18.66 20.34
C LEU A 122 2.27 19.93 20.36
N GLU A 123 2.84 21.05 20.80
CA GLU A 123 2.11 22.33 20.86
C GLU A 123 1.44 22.62 19.52
N GLY A 124 0.18 23.06 19.61
CA GLY A 124 -0.69 23.34 18.47
C GLY A 124 -1.40 24.63 18.76
N LYS A 125 -0.74 25.74 18.45
CA LYS A 125 -1.36 27.01 18.10
C LYS A 125 -0.36 27.71 17.20
N ASP A 126 -0.43 27.44 15.89
CA ASP A 126 -0.03 28.47 14.96
C ASP A 126 -1.11 29.56 15.12
N GLU A 127 -0.91 30.45 16.09
CA GLU A 127 -1.61 31.73 16.12
C GLU A 127 -1.10 32.52 14.93
N ASN A 128 -1.98 32.72 13.95
CA ASN A 128 -1.91 33.85 13.05
C ASN A 128 -3.33 34.39 12.89
#